data_AF-W6W7A1-F1
#
_entry.id   AF-W6W7A1-F1
#
_cell.length_a   1.000
_cell.length_b   1.000
_cell.length_c   1.000
_cell.angle_alpha   90.00
_cell.angle_beta   90.00
_cell.angle_gamma   90.00
#
_symmetry.space_group_name_H-M   'P 1'
#
loop_
_entity.id
_entity.type
_entity.pdbx_description
1 polymer ?
#
loop_
_entity_poly.entity_id
_entity_poly.type
_entity_poly.pdbx_seq_one_letter_code
_entity_poly.pdbx_strand_id
1 'polypeptide(L)'
;MTSRFVGYFKRLGEDLRRDWQLYLLVLPMILWFLLFLYKPMEGLQIAFKDFSPFRGISGSPWVGLENFQTLLEDQIFIRAFLNTIAISGLGLIFAFPVPIILAVMFNELQNEFGRRVSQTIVYLPHFISVVIVAGIVINLLSPTTGVVNLILSSLGLDRIYFLTQPEWFRTIFIGSNIWKEAGFESIVYLAAIAGISPTLYESARVDGASRWQMMWRITLPCILPTIIIMLIIRIGNLVEVGFEYIILLYQPATYRTADVVSTYVYRTGLQGTQYDLATAAGLFNAVIAFALVFTANRISRKVSSTSLW
;
A
#
# COMPACT_ATOMS: atom_id res chain seq x y z
N MET A 1 -18.60 -15.54 45.30
CA MET A 1 -18.34 -15.11 43.89
C MET A 1 -19.37 -14.10 43.36
N THR A 2 -20.57 -13.98 43.95
CA THR A 2 -21.67 -13.12 43.47
C THR A 2 -21.54 -11.62 43.79
N SER A 3 -20.78 -11.20 44.82
CA SER A 3 -20.68 -9.78 45.20
C SER A 3 -19.78 -8.93 44.30
N ARG A 4 -18.77 -9.52 43.65
CA ARG A 4 -17.86 -8.80 42.74
C ARG A 4 -18.52 -8.42 41.41
N PHE A 5 -19.41 -9.27 40.90
CA PHE A 5 -20.14 -9.01 39.65
C PHE A 5 -21.14 -7.87 39.78
N VAL A 6 -21.88 -7.81 40.89
CA VAL A 6 -22.84 -6.72 41.15
C VAL A 6 -22.15 -5.36 41.28
N GLY A 7 -20.96 -5.32 41.89
CA GLY A 7 -20.15 -4.10 41.98
C GLY A 7 -19.63 -3.61 40.62
N TYR A 8 -19.37 -4.51 39.67
CA TYR A 8 -18.91 -4.17 38.33
C TYR A 8 -20.00 -3.48 37.51
N PHE A 9 -21.21 -4.03 37.45
CA PHE A 9 -22.33 -3.44 36.70
C PHE A 9 -22.78 -2.09 37.27
N LYS A 10 -22.72 -1.92 38.59
CA LYS A 10 -23.03 -0.63 39.22
C LYS A 10 -22.02 0.45 38.84
N ARG A 11 -20.72 0.12 38.84
CA ARG A 11 -19.65 1.01 38.37
C ARG A 11 -19.79 1.34 36.88
N LEU A 12 -20.12 0.34 36.05
CA LEU A 12 -20.34 0.55 34.61
C LEU A 12 -21.48 1.54 34.35
N GLY A 13 -22.58 1.47 35.11
CA GLY A 13 -23.70 2.42 34.99
C GLY A 13 -23.34 3.84 35.46
N GLU A 14 -22.52 3.96 36.51
CA GLU A 14 -21.99 5.24 36.99
C GLU A 14 -21.01 5.86 35.96
N ASP A 15 -20.11 5.06 35.38
CA ASP A 15 -19.17 5.48 34.34
C ASP A 15 -19.91 5.87 33.04
N LEU A 16 -20.90 5.08 32.60
CA LEU A 16 -21.72 5.41 31.42
C LEU A 16 -22.50 6.72 31.58
N ARG A 17 -22.99 7.00 32.80
CA ARG A 17 -23.70 8.25 33.09
C ARG A 17 -22.75 9.43 33.21
N ARG A 18 -21.54 9.23 33.75
CA ARG A 18 -20.51 10.26 33.86
C ARG A 18 -19.99 10.65 32.46
N ASP A 19 -19.71 9.64 31.63
CA ASP A 19 -18.97 9.80 30.38
C ASP A 19 -19.89 9.75 29.14
N TRP A 20 -21.21 9.91 29.30
CA TRP A 20 -22.20 9.79 28.22
C TRP A 20 -21.91 10.67 27.00
N GLN A 21 -21.29 11.84 27.20
CA GLN A 21 -20.88 12.77 26.14
C GLN A 21 -19.75 12.16 25.28
N LEU A 22 -18.80 11.45 25.90
CA LEU A 22 -17.74 10.75 25.18
C LEU A 22 -18.32 9.59 24.37
N TYR A 23 -19.25 8.83 24.94
CA TYR A 23 -19.94 7.76 24.21
C TYR A 23 -20.75 8.30 23.03
N LEU A 24 -21.47 9.42 23.20
CA LEU A 24 -22.23 10.04 22.12
C LEU A 24 -21.31 10.55 21.00
N LEU A 25 -20.11 11.05 21.32
CA LEU A 25 -19.14 11.51 20.34
C LEU A 25 -18.56 10.35 19.51
N VAL A 26 -18.31 9.19 20.13
CA VAL A 26 -17.73 8.01 19.48
C VAL A 26 -18.79 7.19 18.73
N LEU A 27 -20.06 7.29 19.12
CA LEU A 27 -21.15 6.49 18.56
C LEU A 27 -21.30 6.60 17.03
N PRO A 28 -21.27 7.79 16.38
CA PRO A 28 -21.35 7.89 14.92
C PRO A 28 -20.22 7.15 14.20
N MET A 29 -19.01 7.18 14.76
CA MET A 29 -17.86 6.45 14.22
C MET A 29 -18.09 4.94 14.32
N ILE A 30 -18.48 4.44 15.49
CA ILE A 30 -18.77 3.00 15.68
C ILE A 30 -19.86 2.53 14.72
N LEU A 31 -20.96 3.29 14.60
CA LEU A 31 -22.05 2.96 13.68
C LEU A 31 -21.57 2.93 12.23
N TRP A 32 -20.72 3.86 11.83
CA TRP A 32 -20.12 3.86 10.50
C TRP A 32 -19.29 2.59 10.26
N PHE A 33 -18.42 2.19 11.20
CA PHE A 33 -17.66 0.94 11.10
C PHE A 33 -18.57 -0.28 10.97
N LEU A 34 -19.60 -0.38 11.81
CA LEU A 34 -20.53 -1.51 11.78
C LEU A 34 -21.28 -1.60 10.43
N LEU A 35 -21.74 -0.47 9.91
CA LEU A 35 -22.54 -0.42 8.69
C LEU A 35 -21.72 -0.58 7.40
N PHE A 36 -20.52 0.02 7.33
CA PHE A 36 -19.76 0.11 6.09
C PHE A 36 -18.54 -0.81 6.02
N LEU A 37 -18.05 -1.33 7.15
CA LEU A 37 -16.93 -2.28 7.17
C LEU A 37 -17.35 -3.67 7.63
N TYR A 38 -18.07 -3.80 8.75
CA TYR A 38 -18.45 -5.12 9.27
C TYR A 38 -19.62 -5.75 8.53
N LYS A 39 -20.66 -4.99 8.19
CA LYS A 39 -21.82 -5.53 7.46
C LYS A 39 -21.44 -6.16 6.10
N PRO A 40 -20.58 -5.55 5.25
CA PRO A 40 -20.10 -6.21 4.04
C PRO A 40 -19.36 -7.53 4.28
N MET A 41 -18.79 -7.76 5.47
CA MET A 41 -18.12 -9.03 5.79
C MET A 41 -19.08 -10.23 5.80
N GLU A 42 -20.38 -10.01 6.02
CA GLU A 42 -21.39 -11.07 5.86
C GLU A 42 -21.44 -11.58 4.41
N GLY A 43 -21.14 -10.69 3.45
CA GLY A 43 -21.02 -11.01 2.03
C GLY A 43 -19.85 -11.93 1.70
N LEU A 44 -18.84 -12.05 2.57
CA LEU A 44 -17.71 -12.97 2.36
C LEU A 44 -18.16 -14.44 2.34
N GLN A 45 -19.34 -14.76 2.87
CA GLN A 45 -19.95 -16.08 2.74
C GLN A 45 -20.19 -16.51 1.28
N ILE A 46 -20.30 -15.54 0.35
CA ILE A 46 -20.42 -15.79 -1.09
C ILE A 46 -19.26 -16.64 -1.61
N ALA A 47 -18.06 -16.50 -1.05
CA ALA A 47 -16.89 -17.31 -1.43
C ALA A 47 -17.10 -18.84 -1.24
N PHE A 48 -18.05 -19.24 -0.38
CA PHE A 48 -18.30 -20.64 -0.02
C PHE A 48 -19.62 -21.17 -0.61
N LYS A 49 -20.25 -20.43 -1.53
CA LYS A 49 -21.56 -20.71 -2.10
C LYS A 49 -21.52 -20.69 -3.62
N ASP A 50 -22.43 -21.44 -4.24
CA ASP A 50 -22.82 -21.28 -5.66
C ASP A 50 -23.80 -20.10 -5.73
N PHE A 51 -23.24 -18.90 -5.82
CA PHE A 51 -23.98 -17.67 -5.62
C PHE A 51 -24.79 -17.29 -6.85
N SER A 52 -26.09 -17.12 -6.66
CA SER A 52 -26.96 -16.52 -7.67
C SER A 52 -27.56 -15.21 -7.13
N PRO A 53 -27.40 -14.08 -7.85
CA PRO A 53 -28.04 -12.81 -7.48
C PRO A 53 -29.55 -12.93 -7.27
N PHE A 54 -30.22 -13.81 -8.02
CA PHE A 54 -31.66 -14.05 -7.92
C PHE A 54 -32.07 -14.74 -6.62
N ARG A 55 -31.24 -15.65 -6.08
CA ARG A 55 -31.49 -16.37 -4.82
C ARG A 55 -31.01 -15.57 -3.60
N GLY A 56 -30.18 -14.56 -3.80
CA GLY A 56 -29.49 -13.82 -2.74
C GLY A 56 -28.47 -14.68 -2.00
N ILE A 57 -27.83 -14.09 -0.97
CA ILE A 57 -26.76 -14.76 -0.21
C ILE A 57 -27.33 -15.94 0.60
N SER A 58 -28.44 -15.74 1.30
CA SER A 58 -29.01 -16.77 2.18
C SER A 58 -29.67 -17.92 1.41
N GLY A 59 -30.23 -17.67 0.23
CA GLY A 59 -30.89 -18.68 -0.60
C GLY A 59 -29.95 -19.45 -1.54
N SER A 60 -28.69 -19.03 -1.67
CA SER A 60 -27.69 -19.72 -2.49
C SER A 60 -27.09 -20.93 -1.75
N PRO A 61 -26.95 -22.09 -2.40
CA PRO A 61 -26.47 -23.32 -1.77
C PRO A 61 -24.99 -23.24 -1.41
N TRP A 62 -24.60 -23.91 -0.33
CA TRP A 62 -23.22 -24.01 0.11
C TRP A 62 -22.47 -25.07 -0.71
N VAL A 63 -21.33 -24.68 -1.26
CA VAL A 63 -20.41 -25.55 -2.00
C VAL A 63 -19.08 -25.77 -1.26
N GLY A 64 -18.93 -25.15 -0.09
CA GLY A 64 -17.74 -25.30 0.75
C GLY A 64 -16.52 -24.67 0.10
N LEU A 65 -15.48 -25.46 -0.18
CA LEU A 65 -14.20 -24.97 -0.71
C LEU A 65 -14.06 -25.08 -2.24
N GLU A 66 -15.14 -25.45 -2.95
CA GLU A 66 -15.10 -25.65 -4.40
C GLU A 66 -14.55 -24.43 -5.15
N ASN A 67 -15.05 -23.23 -4.84
CA ASN A 67 -14.57 -21.99 -5.47
C ASN A 67 -13.06 -21.76 -5.26
N PHE A 68 -12.51 -22.16 -4.11
CA PHE A 68 -11.07 -22.06 -3.84
C PHE A 68 -10.26 -23.09 -4.63
N GLN A 69 -10.80 -24.29 -4.84
CA GLN A 69 -10.16 -25.30 -5.69
C GLN A 69 -10.11 -24.82 -7.14
N THR A 70 -11.25 -24.37 -7.68
CA THR A 70 -11.34 -23.77 -9.02
C THR A 70 -10.37 -22.60 -9.17
N LEU A 71 -10.28 -21.74 -8.16
CA LEU A 71 -9.38 -20.60 -8.14
C LEU A 71 -7.90 -21.01 -8.19
N LEU A 72 -7.52 -22.05 -7.44
CA LEU A 72 -6.14 -22.55 -7.39
C LEU A 72 -5.74 -23.35 -8.65
N GLU A 73 -6.71 -23.81 -9.43
CA GLU A 73 -6.49 -24.45 -10.73
C GLU A 73 -6.45 -23.43 -11.89
N ASP A 74 -7.04 -22.25 -11.69
CA ASP A 74 -7.07 -21.17 -12.69
C ASP A 74 -5.67 -20.54 -12.91
N GLN A 75 -5.10 -20.85 -14.07
CA GLN A 75 -3.80 -20.32 -14.51
C GLN A 75 -3.75 -18.79 -14.60
N ILE A 76 -4.89 -18.13 -14.84
CA ILE A 76 -4.99 -16.67 -14.87
C ILE A 76 -4.84 -16.13 -13.45
N PHE A 77 -5.56 -16.71 -12.48
CA PHE A 77 -5.45 -16.33 -11.09
C PHE A 77 -4.04 -16.57 -10.54
N ILE A 78 -3.46 -17.75 -10.76
CA ILE A 78 -2.10 -18.07 -10.29
C ILE A 78 -1.11 -17.04 -10.82
N ARG A 79 -1.22 -16.68 -12.11
CA ARG A 79 -0.37 -15.65 -12.71
C ARG A 79 -0.59 -14.28 -12.06
N ALA A 80 -1.84 -13.89 -11.85
CA ALA A 80 -2.20 -12.63 -11.20
C ALA A 80 -1.65 -12.56 -9.76
N PHE A 81 -1.72 -13.66 -9.01
CA PHE A 81 -1.13 -13.79 -7.68
C PHE A 81 0.40 -13.66 -7.71
N LEU A 82 1.08 -14.37 -8.62
CA LEU A 82 2.53 -14.27 -8.77
C LEU A 82 2.97 -12.86 -9.19
N ASN A 83 2.22 -12.20 -10.08
CA ASN A 83 2.46 -10.81 -10.46
C ASN A 83 2.25 -9.85 -9.28
N THR A 84 1.23 -10.08 -8.45
CA THR A 84 0.98 -9.30 -7.24
C THR A 84 2.19 -9.37 -6.31
N ILE A 85 2.71 -10.57 -6.06
CA ILE A 85 3.92 -10.76 -5.26
C ILE A 85 5.13 -10.11 -5.92
N ALA A 86 5.31 -10.28 -7.23
CA ALA A 86 6.45 -9.72 -7.96
C ALA A 86 6.45 -8.18 -7.94
N ILE A 87 5.33 -7.55 -8.24
CA ILE A 87 5.18 -6.08 -8.23
C ILE A 87 5.35 -5.55 -6.80
N SER A 88 4.77 -6.23 -5.81
CA SER A 88 4.95 -5.91 -4.40
C SER A 88 6.40 -5.96 -3.96
N GLY A 89 7.10 -7.04 -4.31
CA GLY A 89 8.52 -7.22 -4.01
C GLY A 89 9.38 -6.14 -4.67
N LEU A 90 9.12 -5.82 -5.95
CA LEU A 90 9.79 -4.71 -6.64
C LEU A 90 9.49 -3.37 -5.98
N GLY A 91 8.24 -3.13 -5.56
CA GLY A 91 7.87 -1.92 -4.81
C GLY A 91 8.60 -1.81 -3.47
N LEU A 92 8.75 -2.90 -2.73
CA LEU A 92 9.54 -2.91 -1.50
C LEU A 92 11.03 -2.68 -1.74
N ILE A 93 11.60 -3.22 -2.82
CA ILE A 93 13.03 -3.10 -3.09
C ILE A 93 13.37 -1.72 -3.64
N PHE A 94 12.55 -1.19 -4.56
CA PHE A 94 12.87 0.01 -5.31
C PHE A 94 12.09 1.25 -4.87
N ALA A 95 10.80 1.12 -4.53
CA ALA A 95 9.99 2.29 -4.18
C ALA A 95 10.12 2.67 -2.71
N PHE A 96 10.05 1.69 -1.81
CA PHE A 96 10.09 1.94 -0.36
C PHE A 96 11.36 2.65 0.16
N PRO A 97 12.57 2.38 -0.34
CA PRO A 97 13.77 3.09 0.12
C PRO A 97 13.86 4.54 -0.35
N VAL A 98 13.23 4.90 -1.48
CA VAL A 98 13.39 6.23 -2.10
C VAL A 98 12.90 7.37 -1.20
N PRO A 99 11.71 7.30 -0.57
CA PRO A 99 11.29 8.29 0.42
C PRO A 99 12.28 8.52 1.56
N ILE A 100 12.93 7.45 2.04
CA ILE A 100 13.92 7.53 3.12
C ILE A 100 15.17 8.26 2.62
N ILE A 101 15.64 7.90 1.43
CA ILE A 101 16.77 8.56 0.77
C ILE A 101 16.47 10.05 0.55
N LEU A 102 15.28 10.39 0.04
CA LEU A 102 14.85 11.78 -0.16
C LEU A 102 14.82 12.56 1.15
N ALA A 103 14.26 11.99 2.22
CA ALA A 103 14.22 12.65 3.53
C ALA A 103 15.63 12.95 4.06
N VAL A 104 16.55 12.01 3.93
CA VAL A 104 17.96 12.20 4.33
C VAL A 104 18.64 13.25 3.44
N MET A 105 18.41 13.21 2.12
CA MET A 105 18.93 14.24 1.20
C MET A 105 18.42 15.64 1.55
N PHE A 106 17.13 15.78 1.87
CA PHE A 106 16.56 17.05 2.30
C PHE A 106 17.12 17.54 3.64
N ASN A 107 17.42 16.63 4.56
CA ASN A 107 18.05 16.96 5.83
C ASN A 107 19.47 17.54 5.66
N GLU A 108 20.23 17.05 4.68
CA GLU A 108 21.60 17.50 4.41
C GLU A 108 21.67 18.80 3.61
N LEU A 109 20.56 19.28 3.03
CA LEU A 109 20.51 20.57 2.33
C LEU A 109 20.63 21.73 3.32
N GLN A 110 21.79 22.40 3.30
CA GLN A 110 22.08 23.58 4.14
C GLN A 110 21.35 24.84 3.68
N ASN A 111 21.11 24.98 2.37
CA ASN A 111 20.41 26.14 1.83
C ASN A 111 18.90 25.98 2.06
N GLU A 112 18.36 26.76 2.99
CA GLU A 112 16.94 26.78 3.33
C GLU A 112 16.03 27.04 2.13
N PHE A 113 16.41 27.96 1.24
CA PHE A 113 15.65 28.24 0.02
C PHE A 113 15.69 27.05 -0.94
N GLY A 114 16.88 26.51 -1.17
CA GLY A 114 17.07 25.32 -2.00
C GLY A 114 16.25 24.13 -1.50
N ARG A 115 16.29 23.88 -0.19
CA ARG A 115 15.50 22.83 0.47
C ARG A 115 14.00 23.01 0.25
N ARG A 116 13.47 24.23 0.50
CA ARG A 116 12.03 24.51 0.33
C ARG A 116 11.57 24.36 -1.12
N VAL A 117 12.38 24.80 -2.08
CA VAL A 117 12.07 24.66 -3.52
C VAL A 117 12.09 23.19 -3.93
N SER A 118 13.14 22.44 -3.57
CA SER A 118 13.25 21.02 -3.88
C SER A 118 12.11 20.20 -3.27
N GLN A 119 11.76 20.45 -2.01
CA GLN A 119 10.62 19.80 -1.36
C GLN A 119 9.31 20.09 -2.09
N THR A 120 9.03 21.36 -2.43
CA THR A 120 7.81 21.73 -3.17
C THR A 120 7.72 20.98 -4.50
N ILE A 121 8.80 20.93 -5.27
CA ILE A 121 8.84 20.24 -6.57
C ILE A 121 8.61 18.74 -6.41
N VAL A 122 9.26 18.12 -5.43
CA VAL A 122 9.23 16.67 -5.21
C VAL A 122 7.92 16.21 -4.55
N TYR A 123 7.25 17.08 -3.79
CA TYR A 123 5.96 16.77 -3.14
C TYR A 123 4.76 16.98 -4.07
N LEU A 124 4.87 17.87 -5.06
CA LEU A 124 3.79 18.23 -5.97
C LEU A 124 3.13 17.04 -6.70
N PRO A 125 3.87 16.03 -7.22
CA PRO A 125 3.28 14.93 -7.98
C PRO A 125 2.23 14.10 -7.21
N HIS A 126 2.34 14.04 -5.88
CA HIS A 126 1.40 13.28 -5.05
C HIS A 126 -0.04 13.79 -5.21
N PHE A 127 -0.21 15.09 -5.36
CA PHE A 127 -1.52 15.74 -5.49
C PHE A 127 -2.15 15.57 -6.89
N ILE A 128 -1.42 15.03 -7.86
CA ILE A 128 -1.95 14.76 -9.19
C ILE A 128 -2.81 13.49 -9.14
N SER A 129 -4.03 13.53 -9.67
CA SER A 129 -4.89 12.34 -9.74
C SER A 129 -4.21 11.18 -10.49
N VAL A 130 -4.41 9.94 -10.04
CA VAL A 130 -3.85 8.73 -10.67
C VAL A 130 -4.23 8.63 -12.15
N VAL A 131 -5.44 9.07 -12.52
CA VAL A 131 -5.92 9.09 -13.92
C VAL A 131 -5.09 10.05 -14.77
N ILE A 132 -4.76 11.22 -14.24
CA ILE A 132 -3.92 12.20 -14.92
C ILE A 132 -2.49 11.67 -15.03
N VAL A 133 -1.96 11.04 -13.98
CA VAL A 133 -0.63 10.41 -14.01
C VAL A 133 -0.58 9.29 -15.07
N ALA A 134 -1.61 8.45 -15.18
CA ALA A 134 -1.72 7.47 -16.24
C ALA A 134 -1.74 8.11 -17.63
N GLY A 135 -2.51 9.20 -17.81
CA GLY A 135 -2.50 9.98 -19.05
C GLY A 135 -1.13 10.56 -19.40
N ILE A 136 -0.39 11.08 -18.41
CA ILE A 136 0.98 11.57 -18.59
C ILE A 136 1.89 10.44 -19.07
N VAL A 137 1.83 9.26 -18.44
CA VAL A 137 2.63 8.10 -18.84
C VAL A 137 2.29 7.65 -20.27
N ILE A 138 1.01 7.56 -20.62
CA ILE A 138 0.57 7.21 -21.98
C ILE A 138 1.11 8.21 -23.01
N ASN A 139 1.03 9.51 -22.72
CA ASN A 139 1.51 10.54 -23.64
C ASN A 139 3.04 10.53 -23.76
N LEU A 140 3.78 10.45 -22.65
CA LEU A 140 5.24 10.45 -22.65
C LEU A 140 5.83 9.22 -23.36
N LEU A 141 5.17 8.07 -23.24
CA LEU A 141 5.60 6.79 -23.79
C LEU A 141 4.97 6.44 -25.15
N SER A 142 4.18 7.36 -25.73
CA SER A 142 3.61 7.19 -27.06
C SER A 142 4.70 6.89 -28.10
N PRO A 143 4.51 5.90 -29.00
CA PRO A 143 5.51 5.54 -30.01
C PRO A 143 5.71 6.64 -31.06
N THR A 144 4.70 7.47 -31.33
CA THR A 144 4.76 8.47 -32.40
C THR A 144 5.06 9.87 -31.90
N THR A 145 4.46 10.25 -30.76
CA THR A 145 4.49 11.62 -30.22
C THR A 145 5.18 11.73 -28.87
N GLY A 146 5.53 10.60 -28.25
CA GLY A 146 6.06 10.59 -26.88
C GLY A 146 7.48 11.12 -26.80
N VAL A 147 7.72 12.03 -25.85
CA VAL A 147 9.03 12.64 -25.61
C VAL A 147 10.12 11.58 -25.43
N VAL A 148 9.82 10.46 -24.76
CA VAL A 148 10.80 9.38 -24.56
C VAL A 148 11.23 8.78 -25.90
N ASN A 149 10.29 8.48 -26.79
CA ASN A 149 10.59 7.93 -28.12
C ASN A 149 11.26 8.95 -29.04
N LEU A 150 10.96 10.25 -28.91
CA LEU A 150 11.65 11.31 -29.63
C LEU A 150 13.13 11.39 -29.20
N ILE A 151 13.41 11.28 -27.91
CA ILE A 151 14.78 11.23 -27.38
C ILE A 151 15.50 9.97 -27.88
N LEU A 152 14.88 8.79 -27.80
CA LEU A 152 15.45 7.54 -28.33
C LEU A 152 15.81 7.69 -29.82
N SER A 153 14.88 8.21 -30.62
CA SER A 153 15.09 8.45 -32.05
C SER A 153 16.22 9.44 -32.32
N SER A 154 16.38 10.49 -31.50
CA SER A 154 17.50 11.44 -31.62
C SER A 154 18.87 10.84 -31.30
N LEU A 155 18.89 9.78 -30.48
CA LEU A 155 20.08 9.00 -30.15
C LEU A 155 20.34 7.87 -31.16
N GLY A 156 19.53 7.75 -32.22
CA GLY A 156 19.64 6.70 -33.23
C GLY A 156 19.10 5.34 -32.78
N LEU A 157 18.32 5.28 -31.69
CA LEU A 157 17.67 4.06 -31.21
C LEU A 157 16.27 3.91 -31.80
N ASP A 158 15.82 2.66 -31.94
CA ASP A 158 14.47 2.35 -32.41
C ASP A 158 13.40 2.83 -31.41
N ARG A 159 12.25 3.23 -31.94
CA ARG A 159 11.08 3.62 -31.14
C ARG A 159 10.43 2.38 -30.54
N ILE A 160 10.06 2.46 -29.27
CA ILE A 160 9.47 1.38 -28.49
C ILE A 160 8.02 1.72 -28.17
N TYR A 161 7.11 0.78 -28.46
CA TYR A 161 5.73 0.87 -27.99
C TYR A 161 5.62 0.31 -26.56
N PHE A 162 6.09 1.08 -25.59
CA PHE A 162 6.28 0.64 -24.20
C PHE A 162 5.07 -0.04 -23.56
N LEU A 163 3.86 0.54 -23.72
CA LEU A 163 2.66 0.04 -23.06
C LEU A 163 2.09 -1.26 -23.65
N THR A 164 2.60 -1.72 -24.79
CA THR A 164 2.24 -3.03 -25.36
C THR A 164 3.25 -4.12 -25.03
N GLN A 165 4.42 -3.75 -24.52
CA GLN A 165 5.51 -4.67 -24.19
C GLN A 165 5.45 -5.12 -22.73
N PRO A 166 5.22 -6.42 -22.43
CA PRO A 166 5.07 -6.92 -21.06
C PRO A 166 6.29 -6.69 -20.17
N GLU A 167 7.51 -6.72 -20.73
CA GLU A 167 8.75 -6.51 -19.98
C GLU A 167 8.86 -5.10 -19.37
N TRP A 168 8.24 -4.10 -20.00
CA TRP A 168 8.34 -2.72 -19.56
C TRP A 168 7.31 -2.35 -18.48
N PHE A 169 6.20 -3.08 -18.38
CA PHE A 169 5.07 -2.71 -17.51
C PHE A 169 5.50 -2.43 -16.07
N ARG A 170 6.27 -3.36 -15.46
CA ARG A 170 6.68 -3.23 -14.06
C ARG A 170 7.63 -2.05 -13.85
N THR A 171 8.55 -1.81 -14.78
CA THR A 171 9.50 -0.69 -14.73
C THR A 171 8.77 0.64 -14.84
N ILE A 172 7.83 0.75 -15.79
CA ILE A 172 6.99 1.94 -15.97
C ILE A 172 6.19 2.20 -14.70
N PHE A 173 5.47 1.18 -14.21
CA PHE A 173 4.59 1.27 -13.05
C PHE A 173 5.36 1.69 -11.77
N ILE A 174 6.48 1.03 -11.47
CA ILE A 174 7.28 1.36 -10.28
C ILE A 174 7.94 2.74 -10.43
N GLY A 175 8.49 3.05 -11.59
CA GLY A 175 9.15 4.33 -11.84
C GLY A 175 8.19 5.52 -11.73
N SER A 176 7.00 5.40 -12.31
CA SER A 176 5.97 6.45 -12.20
C SER A 176 5.36 6.53 -10.81
N ASN A 177 5.23 5.40 -10.08
CA ASN A 177 4.81 5.41 -8.69
C ASN A 177 5.82 6.11 -7.79
N ILE A 178 7.12 5.87 -7.97
CA ILE A 178 8.19 6.58 -7.25
C ILE A 178 8.10 8.09 -7.54
N TRP A 179 7.98 8.47 -8.81
CA TRP A 179 7.85 9.88 -9.17
C TRP A 179 6.63 10.55 -8.52
N LYS A 180 5.50 9.83 -8.46
CA LYS A 180 4.25 10.34 -7.88
C LYS A 180 4.30 10.45 -6.35
N GLU A 181 4.75 9.41 -5.67
CA GLU A 181 4.52 9.24 -4.23
C GLU A 181 5.75 9.53 -3.37
N ALA A 182 6.96 9.31 -3.89
CA ALA A 182 8.14 9.21 -3.03
C ALA A 182 8.44 10.50 -2.25
N GLY A 183 8.15 11.65 -2.84
CA GLY A 183 8.29 12.93 -2.16
C GLY A 183 7.36 13.07 -0.97
N PHE A 184 6.07 12.82 -1.16
CA PHE A 184 5.11 12.93 -0.08
C PHE A 184 5.36 11.88 1.02
N GLU A 185 5.67 10.64 0.64
CA GLU A 185 6.04 9.60 1.60
C GLU A 185 7.32 9.97 2.39
N SER A 186 8.21 10.81 1.84
CA SER A 186 9.43 11.26 2.54
C SER A 186 9.14 12.16 3.75
N ILE A 187 7.98 12.81 3.81
CA ILE A 187 7.62 13.77 4.86
C ILE A 187 7.64 13.11 6.24
N VAL A 188 7.16 11.88 6.37
CA VAL A 188 7.13 11.19 7.66
C VAL A 188 8.55 10.90 8.16
N TYR A 189 9.44 10.48 7.26
CA TYR A 189 10.85 10.26 7.61
C TYR A 189 11.55 11.56 7.96
N LEU A 190 11.28 12.65 7.22
CA LEU A 190 11.84 13.96 7.52
C LEU A 190 11.37 14.48 8.89
N ALA A 191 10.09 14.28 9.23
CA ALA A 191 9.55 14.61 10.55
C ALA A 191 10.22 13.80 11.67
N ALA A 192 10.48 12.52 11.43
CA ALA A 192 11.22 11.67 12.37
C ALA A 192 12.67 12.15 12.58
N ILE A 193 13.37 12.55 11.49
CA ILE A 193 14.72 13.11 11.58
C ILE A 193 14.71 14.44 12.35
N ALA A 194 13.71 15.30 12.12
CA ALA A 194 13.58 16.58 12.82
C ALA A 194 13.32 16.41 14.33
N GLY A 195 12.84 15.25 14.77
CA GLY A 195 12.68 14.91 16.19
C GLY A 195 13.97 14.50 16.90
N ILE A 196 15.09 14.31 16.19
CA ILE A 196 16.37 13.92 16.77
C ILE A 196 16.99 15.11 17.51
N SER A 197 17.44 14.90 18.76
CA SER A 197 18.09 15.94 19.55
C SER A 197 19.33 16.52 18.82
N PRO A 198 19.44 17.85 18.67
CA PRO A 198 20.62 18.49 18.09
C PRO A 198 21.92 18.13 18.82
N THR A 199 21.85 17.85 20.12
CA THR A 199 22.99 17.52 20.98
C THR A 199 23.76 16.29 20.48
N LEU A 200 23.09 15.30 19.88
CA LEU A 200 23.72 14.12 19.30
C LEU A 200 24.61 14.46 18.09
N TYR A 201 24.15 15.41 17.27
CA TYR A 201 24.91 15.87 16.12
C TYR A 201 26.05 16.80 16.53
N GLU A 202 25.85 17.63 17.55
CA GLU A 202 26.89 18.52 18.08
C GLU A 202 28.03 17.74 18.73
N SER A 203 27.73 16.77 19.59
CA SER A 203 28.76 15.92 20.21
C SER A 203 29.54 15.13 19.17
N ALA A 204 28.86 14.57 18.17
CA ALA A 204 29.53 13.86 17.08
C ALA A 204 30.46 14.75 16.26
N ARG A 205 30.12 16.03 16.05
CA ARG A 205 31.02 16.99 15.38
C ARG A 205 32.25 17.31 16.24
N VAL A 206 32.09 17.40 17.55
CA VAL A 206 33.23 17.58 18.49
C VAL A 206 34.18 16.39 18.41
N ASP A 207 33.64 15.17 18.27
CA ASP A 207 34.42 13.94 18.05
C ASP A 207 34.98 13.78 16.62
N GLY A 208 34.81 14.79 15.75
CA GLY A 208 35.33 14.79 14.38
C GLY A 208 34.55 13.93 13.39
N ALA A 209 33.30 13.56 13.70
CA ALA A 209 32.48 12.76 12.80
C ALA A 209 32.10 13.52 11.52
N SER A 210 32.30 12.89 10.37
CA SER A 210 31.88 13.42 9.07
C SER A 210 30.35 13.35 8.91
N ARG A 211 29.81 14.10 7.94
CA ARG A 211 28.36 14.08 7.61
C ARG A 211 27.86 12.68 7.27
N TRP A 212 28.64 11.94 6.48
CA TRP A 212 28.34 10.56 6.14
C TRP A 212 28.33 9.64 7.37
N GLN A 213 29.28 9.84 8.30
CA GLN A 213 29.31 9.08 9.55
C GLN A 213 28.10 9.39 10.44
N MET A 214 27.73 10.66 10.57
CA MET A 214 26.52 11.06 11.32
C MET A 214 25.25 10.48 10.69
N MET A 215 25.15 10.48 9.36
CA MET A 215 24.01 9.90 8.65
C MET A 215 23.84 8.39 8.96
N TRP A 216 24.92 7.62 8.86
CA TRP A 216 24.88 6.15 9.08
C TRP A 216 24.83 5.74 10.55
N ARG A 217 25.46 6.51 11.44
CA ARG A 217 25.62 6.13 12.86
C ARG A 217 24.62 6.80 13.79
N ILE A 218 23.99 7.89 13.36
CA ILE A 218 23.02 8.66 14.16
C ILE A 218 21.69 8.70 13.44
N THR A 219 21.60 9.36 12.27
CA THR A 219 20.33 9.63 11.61
C THR A 219 19.55 8.35 11.30
N LEU A 220 20.12 7.41 10.53
CA LEU A 220 19.45 6.18 10.13
C LEU A 220 19.08 5.27 11.33
N PRO A 221 19.97 5.02 12.30
CA PRO A 221 19.60 4.27 13.50
C PRO A 221 18.49 4.92 14.33
N CYS A 222 18.49 6.26 14.47
CA CYS A 222 17.48 6.97 15.25
C CYS A 222 16.08 6.90 14.62
N ILE A 223 15.97 6.92 13.29
CA ILE A 223 14.67 6.82 12.60
C ILE A 223 14.26 5.38 12.25
N LEU A 224 15.08 4.39 12.60
CA LEU A 224 14.80 2.99 12.34
C LEU A 224 13.42 2.53 12.88
N PRO A 225 12.95 2.94 14.07
CA PRO A 225 11.60 2.62 14.54
C PRO A 225 10.51 3.11 13.57
N THR A 226 10.66 4.31 13.02
CA THR A 226 9.72 4.88 12.02
C THR A 226 9.76 4.09 10.72
N ILE A 227 10.96 3.75 10.22
CA ILE A 227 11.14 2.92 9.02
C ILE A 227 10.45 1.57 9.19
N ILE A 228 10.61 0.93 10.34
CA ILE A 228 10.02 -0.37 10.62
C ILE A 228 8.48 -0.28 10.69
N ILE A 229 7.93 0.72 11.37
CA ILE A 229 6.47 0.93 11.42
C ILE A 229 5.91 1.13 10.00
N MET A 230 6.56 2.00 9.21
CA MET A 230 6.13 2.24 7.83
C MET A 230 6.28 1.02 6.93
N LEU A 231 7.31 0.20 7.16
CA LEU A 231 7.48 -1.07 6.45
C LEU A 231 6.34 -2.04 6.77
N ILE A 232 5.93 -2.17 8.04
CA ILE A 232 4.81 -3.08 8.40
C ILE A 232 3.50 -2.59 7.78
N ILE A 233 3.23 -1.28 7.81
CA ILE A 233 2.06 -0.68 7.14
C ILE A 233 2.12 -0.97 5.65
N ARG A 234 3.29 -0.80 5.01
CA ARG A 234 3.47 -1.08 3.58
C ARG A 234 3.24 -2.55 3.26
N ILE A 235 3.72 -3.47 4.11
CA ILE A 235 3.54 -4.92 3.95
C ILE A 235 2.05 -5.30 3.92
N GLY A 236 1.22 -4.66 4.74
CA GLY A 236 -0.22 -4.91 4.73
C GLY A 236 -0.93 -4.52 3.45
N ASN A 237 -0.43 -3.49 2.78
CA ASN A 237 -1.01 -2.99 1.55
C ASN A 237 -0.39 -3.63 0.29
N LEU A 238 0.58 -4.55 0.42
CA LEU A 238 1.23 -5.19 -0.74
C LEU A 238 0.22 -5.93 -1.64
N VAL A 239 -0.82 -6.45 -1.02
CA VAL A 239 -1.72 -7.38 -1.69
C VAL A 239 -2.77 -6.65 -2.55
N GLU A 240 -2.87 -5.33 -2.41
CA GLU A 240 -3.71 -4.42 -3.21
C GLU A 240 -2.90 -3.43 -4.05
N VAL A 241 -1.61 -3.72 -4.32
CA VAL A 241 -0.70 -2.76 -4.96
C VAL A 241 -1.21 -2.29 -6.31
N GLY A 242 -1.49 -0.99 -6.39
CA GLY A 242 -1.63 -0.26 -7.64
C GLY A 242 -2.88 -0.59 -8.44
N PHE A 243 -3.92 -1.16 -7.84
CA PHE A 243 -5.17 -1.55 -8.54
C PHE A 243 -5.64 -0.49 -9.55
N GLU A 244 -5.87 0.74 -9.08
CA GLU A 244 -6.37 1.85 -9.90
C GLU A 244 -5.40 2.22 -11.02
N TYR A 245 -4.10 2.11 -10.78
CA TYR A 245 -3.12 2.52 -11.76
C TYR A 245 -2.89 1.43 -12.82
N ILE A 246 -2.88 0.15 -12.41
CA ILE A 246 -2.76 -1.00 -13.29
C ILE A 246 -3.94 -1.06 -14.25
N ILE A 247 -5.18 -0.90 -13.74
CA ILE A 247 -6.37 -0.96 -14.59
C ILE A 247 -6.41 0.14 -15.65
N LEU A 248 -5.76 1.28 -15.40
CA LEU A 248 -5.67 2.40 -16.35
C LEU A 248 -4.58 2.21 -17.41
N LEU A 249 -3.52 1.45 -17.12
CA LEU A 249 -2.34 1.33 -18.00
C LEU A 249 -2.23 -0.03 -18.70
N TYR A 250 -2.80 -1.08 -18.14
CA TYR A 250 -2.66 -2.42 -18.69
C TYR A 250 -3.39 -2.57 -20.04
N GLN A 251 -2.79 -3.33 -20.94
CA GLN A 251 -3.36 -3.71 -22.24
C GLN A 251 -3.43 -5.25 -22.31
N PRO A 252 -4.32 -5.86 -23.12
CA PRO A 252 -4.37 -7.31 -23.29
C PRO A 252 -3.00 -7.95 -23.57
N ALA A 253 -2.13 -7.27 -24.32
CA ALA A 253 -0.76 -7.71 -24.56
C ALA A 253 0.08 -7.84 -23.28
N THR A 254 -0.14 -6.96 -22.30
CA THR A 254 0.60 -6.89 -21.03
C THR A 254 -0.04 -7.66 -19.88
N TYR A 255 -1.23 -8.25 -20.05
CA TYR A 255 -1.92 -9.01 -18.98
C TYR A 255 -1.03 -10.08 -18.33
N ARG A 256 -0.09 -10.63 -19.09
CA ARG A 256 0.87 -11.61 -18.56
C ARG A 256 1.71 -11.07 -17.39
N THR A 257 2.05 -9.78 -17.37
CA THR A 257 2.92 -9.18 -16.35
C THR A 257 2.22 -8.11 -15.51
N ALA A 258 1.14 -7.54 -16.02
CA ALA A 258 0.40 -6.43 -15.42
C ALA A 258 -0.74 -6.87 -14.51
N ASP A 259 -1.41 -7.97 -14.83
CA ASP A 259 -2.60 -8.41 -14.11
C ASP A 259 -2.23 -8.86 -12.69
N VAL A 260 -2.95 -8.36 -11.69
CA VAL A 260 -2.79 -8.62 -10.26
C VAL A 260 -4.11 -9.13 -9.66
N VAL A 261 -4.09 -9.61 -8.41
CA VAL A 261 -5.30 -10.22 -7.81
C VAL A 261 -6.45 -9.22 -7.74
N SER A 262 -6.19 -7.95 -7.42
CA SER A 262 -7.24 -6.92 -7.38
C SER A 262 -7.87 -6.66 -8.76
N THR A 263 -7.08 -6.65 -9.84
CA THR A 263 -7.62 -6.51 -11.22
C THR A 263 -8.34 -7.77 -11.68
N TYR A 264 -7.88 -8.95 -11.26
CA TYR A 264 -8.60 -10.20 -11.46
C TYR A 264 -9.96 -10.18 -10.76
N VAL A 265 -10.03 -9.84 -9.48
CA VAL A 265 -11.29 -9.74 -8.70
C VAL A 265 -12.25 -8.76 -9.36
N TYR A 266 -11.76 -7.59 -9.79
CA TYR A 266 -12.56 -6.61 -10.51
C TYR A 266 -13.11 -7.16 -11.83
N ARG A 267 -12.25 -7.76 -12.66
CA ARG A 267 -12.64 -8.31 -13.97
C ARG A 267 -13.61 -9.49 -13.83
N THR A 268 -13.30 -10.44 -12.96
CA THR A 268 -14.12 -11.65 -12.77
C THR A 268 -15.45 -11.33 -12.08
N GLY A 269 -15.41 -10.50 -11.03
CA GLY A 269 -16.59 -10.20 -10.21
C GLY A 269 -17.49 -9.14 -10.81
N LEU A 270 -16.95 -7.97 -11.18
CA LEU A 270 -17.76 -6.84 -11.62
C LEU A 270 -18.01 -6.84 -13.13
N GLN A 271 -17.03 -7.22 -13.95
CA GLN A 271 -17.23 -7.29 -15.41
C GLN A 271 -17.79 -8.65 -15.85
N GLY A 272 -17.30 -9.73 -15.25
CA GLY A 272 -17.67 -11.12 -15.57
C GLY A 272 -18.86 -11.66 -14.79
N THR A 273 -19.34 -10.94 -13.77
CA THR A 273 -20.48 -11.31 -12.90
C THR A 273 -20.31 -12.63 -12.13
N GLN A 274 -19.08 -13.14 -12.01
CA GLN A 274 -18.75 -14.33 -11.22
C GLN A 274 -18.39 -13.91 -9.78
N TYR A 275 -19.43 -13.55 -9.02
CA TYR A 275 -19.26 -12.98 -7.68
C TYR A 275 -18.68 -13.98 -6.67
N ASP A 276 -19.05 -15.25 -6.75
CA ASP A 276 -18.53 -16.36 -5.95
C ASP A 276 -17.02 -16.51 -6.10
N LEU A 277 -16.54 -16.69 -7.33
CA LEU A 277 -15.12 -16.85 -7.63
C LEU A 277 -14.32 -15.58 -7.29
N ALA A 278 -14.86 -14.40 -7.59
CA ALA A 278 -14.22 -13.13 -7.25
C ALA A 278 -14.15 -12.89 -5.73
N THR A 279 -15.18 -13.26 -4.97
CA THR A 279 -15.18 -13.16 -3.51
C THR A 279 -14.19 -14.16 -2.91
N ALA A 280 -14.10 -15.37 -3.45
CA ALA A 280 -13.10 -16.36 -3.04
C ALA A 280 -11.67 -15.85 -3.30
N ALA A 281 -11.41 -15.25 -4.47
CA ALA A 281 -10.14 -14.63 -4.80
C ALA A 281 -9.79 -13.48 -3.85
N GLY A 282 -10.74 -12.58 -3.58
CA GLY A 282 -10.57 -11.47 -2.63
C GLY A 282 -10.29 -11.95 -1.21
N LEU A 283 -11.03 -12.96 -0.73
CA LEU A 283 -10.84 -13.53 0.60
C LEU A 283 -9.49 -14.25 0.72
N PHE A 284 -9.08 -15.01 -0.29
CA PHE A 284 -7.74 -15.61 -0.36
C PHE A 284 -6.66 -14.53 -0.24
N ASN A 285 -6.80 -13.45 -1.01
CA ASN A 285 -5.90 -12.30 -0.99
C ASN A 285 -5.79 -11.67 0.40
N ALA A 286 -6.94 -11.42 1.05
CA ALA A 286 -7.02 -10.81 2.37
C ALA A 286 -6.39 -11.68 3.47
N VAL A 287 -6.57 -13.01 3.41
CA VAL A 287 -5.94 -13.95 4.35
C VAL A 287 -4.42 -13.94 4.21
N ILE A 288 -3.91 -13.92 2.98
CA ILE A 288 -2.46 -13.82 2.73
C ILE A 288 -1.93 -12.48 3.25
N ALA A 289 -2.62 -11.36 2.97
CA ALA A 289 -2.25 -10.04 3.48
C ALA A 289 -2.17 -10.03 5.02
N PHE A 290 -3.19 -10.57 5.69
CA PHE A 290 -3.22 -10.68 7.14
C PHE A 290 -2.05 -11.52 7.67
N ALA A 291 -1.75 -12.66 7.05
CA ALA A 291 -0.63 -13.51 7.44
C ALA A 291 0.73 -12.81 7.29
N LEU A 292 0.92 -12.05 6.19
CA LEU A 292 2.13 -11.26 5.96
C LEU A 292 2.30 -10.16 7.01
N VAL A 293 1.25 -9.38 7.29
CA VAL A 293 1.28 -8.32 8.33
C VAL A 293 1.53 -8.90 9.70
N PHE A 294 0.81 -9.97 10.06
CA PHE A 294 0.96 -10.62 11.35
C PHE A 294 2.40 -11.10 11.56
N THR A 295 2.98 -11.72 10.53
CA THR A 295 4.37 -12.20 10.54
C THR A 295 5.35 -11.03 10.64
N ALA A 296 5.18 -9.99 9.83
CA ALA A 296 6.03 -8.80 9.85
C ALA A 296 6.00 -8.10 11.22
N ASN A 297 4.81 -7.91 11.80
CA ASN A 297 4.67 -7.30 13.12
C ASN A 297 5.31 -8.17 14.22
N ARG A 298 5.17 -9.50 14.14
CA ARG A 298 5.79 -10.42 15.09
C ARG A 298 7.32 -10.42 15.00
N ILE A 299 7.88 -10.33 13.79
CA ILE A 299 9.33 -10.20 13.58
C ILE A 299 9.81 -8.85 14.13
N SER A 300 9.10 -7.76 13.85
CA SER A 300 9.43 -6.42 14.35
C SER A 300 9.54 -6.36 15.87
N ARG A 301 8.57 -6.95 16.59
CA ARG A 301 8.60 -7.01 18.06
C ARG A 301 9.87 -7.66 18.59
N LYS A 302 10.33 -8.74 17.95
CA LYS A 302 11.51 -9.49 18.39
C LYS A 302 12.82 -8.77 18.11
N VAL A 303 12.89 -8.01 17.01
CA VAL A 303 14.16 -7.43 16.53
C VAL A 303 14.33 -5.98 16.98
N SER A 304 13.26 -5.19 17.07
CA SER A 304 13.35 -3.73 17.24
C SER A 304 12.63 -3.18 18.48
N SER A 305 12.05 -4.03 19.33
CA SER A 305 11.18 -3.62 20.47
C SER A 305 10.07 -2.60 20.11
N THR A 306 9.79 -2.46 18.81
CA THR A 306 8.84 -1.51 18.23
C THR A 306 7.80 -2.32 17.48
N SER A 307 6.52 -2.02 17.70
CA SER A 307 5.41 -2.69 17.04
C SER A 307 4.19 -1.79 16.91
N LEU A 308 3.31 -2.12 15.95
CA LEU A 308 2.07 -1.36 15.73
C LEU A 308 1.05 -1.57 16.87
N TRP A 309 1.07 -2.75 17.48
CA TRP A 309 0.29 -3.19 18.64
C TRP A 309 1.09 -4.25 19.40
#